data_AF-A0A976KU92-F1
#
_entry.id   AF-A0A976KU92-F1
#
_cell.length_a   1.000
_cell.length_b   1.000
_cell.length_c   1.000
_cell.angle_alpha   90.00
_cell.angle_beta   90.00
_cell.angle_gamma   90.00
#
_symmetry.space_group_name_H-M   'P 1'
#
loop_
_entity.id
_entity.type
_entity.pdbx_description
1 polymer ?
#
loop_
_entity_poly.entity_id
_entity_poly.type
_entity_poly.pdbx_seq_one_letter_code
_entity_poly.pdbx_strand_id
1 'polypeptide(L)'
;MNLNTKRGLSLLCIGLFSATVPVACDDGGDGDGNGGGGLLGSLREQCGLTCAAEGIVEGNASISGVASIDAFFSSVITVRDTALNASASMKVELEGIAASIGIEGTADMSVSELAAAIEANMGAHIAAYAEGGIEVMYDPAKCEANLDVAVEATADCDVTVDPGMVSASCQGTCEIDVAAQADCMAQGTLKCEGQAPNFDCEGTCTGSCQLEAAAACSGSCNGSCEGTCTACAGGACETDDAGVVTNCAGSCEGSCTGECKLEASAQCEGRCEGSCEYTPASGSCEANATAKCEASAEANVDCKGSCEGEVVPPSASAECEAAVEAKASASVECTPPSLRVDFQFRSDLDANAKAEFKAWLENFKARFAAIVAINAKLVGPSVEGDGGLQLAITNLGSAAGDAVNGAVTAAADAAASGDLKVIVGLECASKELGNVGTALGAATSELQASASAFVTVAGSVSARRTR
;
A
#
# COMPACT_ATOMS: atom_id res chain seq x y z
N MET A 1 -28.12 20.07 -20.43
CA MET A 1 -27.20 21.20 -20.65
C MET A 1 -25.96 20.62 -21.34
N ASN A 2 -25.82 20.88 -22.64
CA ASN A 2 -24.73 20.37 -23.48
C ASN A 2 -23.56 21.37 -23.42
N LEU A 3 -22.43 20.99 -22.83
CA LEU A 3 -21.17 21.72 -22.94
C LEU A 3 -20.25 20.93 -23.88
N ASN A 4 -20.25 21.38 -25.12
CA ASN A 4 -19.47 20.83 -26.22
C ASN A 4 -18.22 21.73 -26.37
N THR A 5 -17.15 21.42 -25.65
CA THR A 5 -15.91 22.20 -25.67
C THR A 5 -14.94 21.58 -26.68
N LYS A 6 -15.07 21.98 -27.95
CA LYS A 6 -14.03 21.74 -28.97
C LYS A 6 -12.79 22.54 -28.62
N ARG A 7 -11.77 21.90 -28.04
CA ARG A 7 -10.40 22.43 -28.03
C ARG A 7 -9.75 22.07 -29.38
N GLY A 8 -9.60 23.07 -30.23
CA GLY A 8 -8.82 22.96 -31.46
C GLY A 8 -7.33 22.95 -31.13
N LEU A 9 -6.68 21.80 -31.31
CA LEU A 9 -5.23 21.66 -31.26
C LEU A 9 -4.66 22.32 -32.53
N SER A 10 -4.07 23.51 -32.39
CA SER A 10 -3.40 24.19 -33.49
C SER A 10 -1.97 23.66 -33.57
N LEU A 11 -1.71 22.72 -34.48
CA LEU A 11 -0.36 22.29 -34.85
C LEU A 11 0.42 23.51 -35.38
N LEU A 12 1.41 23.95 -34.62
CA LEU A 12 2.41 24.91 -35.09
C LEU A 12 3.50 24.12 -35.82
N CYS A 13 3.53 24.23 -37.16
CA CYS A 13 4.63 23.69 -37.97
C CYS A 13 5.92 24.46 -37.64
N ILE A 14 6.77 23.88 -36.79
CA ILE A 14 8.13 24.38 -36.55
C ILE A 14 8.97 24.00 -37.77
N GLY A 15 9.47 25.00 -38.48
CA GLY A 15 10.38 24.81 -39.62
C GLY A 15 11.74 24.29 -39.15
N LEU A 16 12.11 23.09 -39.60
CA LEU A 16 13.45 22.53 -39.42
C LEU A 16 14.50 23.44 -40.05
N PHE A 17 15.36 24.03 -39.22
CA PHE A 17 16.62 24.63 -39.66
C PHE A 17 17.65 23.50 -39.87
N SER A 18 18.24 23.46 -41.07
CA SER A 18 19.31 22.54 -41.45
C SER A 18 20.66 23.09 -40.96
N ALA A 19 21.01 22.80 -39.71
CA ALA A 19 22.36 23.00 -39.20
C ALA A 19 23.16 21.71 -39.40
N THR A 20 24.13 21.71 -40.32
CA THR A 20 25.06 20.60 -40.54
C THR A 20 26.14 20.62 -39.47
N VAL A 21 26.05 19.73 -38.49
CA VAL A 21 27.12 19.47 -37.50
C VAL A 21 27.88 18.21 -37.94
N PRO A 22 29.22 18.21 -37.99
CA PRO A 22 30.00 17.02 -38.30
C PRO A 22 30.04 16.09 -37.08
N VAL A 23 29.40 14.92 -37.19
CA VAL A 23 29.52 13.83 -36.22
C VAL A 23 30.57 12.86 -36.75
N ALA A 24 31.60 12.58 -35.96
CA ALA A 24 32.60 11.56 -36.26
C ALA A 24 32.20 10.25 -35.58
N CYS A 25 31.61 9.34 -36.36
CA CYS A 25 31.47 7.93 -36.00
C CYS A 25 32.61 7.16 -36.69
N ASP A 26 33.35 6.37 -35.92
CA ASP A 26 34.49 5.57 -36.40
C ASP A 26 33.95 4.33 -37.15
N ASP A 27 33.78 4.46 -38.47
CA ASP A 27 33.26 3.41 -39.35
C ASP A 27 34.34 2.37 -39.69
N GLY A 28 34.14 1.15 -39.23
CA GLY A 28 34.87 -0.04 -39.70
C GLY A 28 33.90 -1.12 -40.16
N GLY A 29 33.48 -1.09 -41.43
CA GLY A 29 32.75 -2.21 -42.04
C GLY A 29 32.08 -1.92 -43.38
N ASP A 30 32.70 -2.39 -44.47
CA ASP A 30 32.14 -2.42 -45.83
C ASP A 30 30.98 -3.44 -45.95
N GLY A 31 29.88 -3.05 -46.61
CA GLY A 31 28.84 -4.00 -47.03
C GLY A 31 27.61 -3.38 -47.72
N ASP A 32 27.63 -3.41 -49.06
CA ASP A 32 26.62 -2.91 -50.02
C ASP A 32 25.15 -3.37 -49.80
N GLY A 33 24.19 -2.46 -50.05
CA GLY A 33 22.77 -2.86 -50.13
C GLY A 33 21.71 -1.77 -50.33
N ASN A 34 21.79 -1.01 -51.42
CA ASN A 34 20.75 -0.20 -52.09
C ASN A 34 19.31 -0.17 -51.46
N GLY A 35 19.00 0.91 -50.73
CA GLY A 35 17.64 1.35 -50.38
C GLY A 35 17.63 2.85 -50.09
N GLY A 36 16.76 3.61 -50.73
CA GLY A 36 16.71 5.09 -50.69
C GLY A 36 16.29 5.70 -49.34
N GLY A 37 16.94 5.32 -48.24
CA GLY A 37 16.91 6.04 -46.98
C GLY A 37 17.87 7.23 -47.06
N GLY A 38 17.40 8.43 -46.71
CA GLY A 38 18.27 9.60 -46.60
C GLY A 38 19.43 9.34 -45.63
N LEU A 39 20.51 10.12 -45.75
CA LEU A 39 21.78 9.99 -44.99
C LEU A 39 21.63 9.82 -43.47
N LEU A 40 20.48 10.21 -42.90
CA LEU A 40 20.14 10.03 -41.49
C LEU A 40 19.68 8.60 -41.14
N GLY A 41 19.14 7.83 -42.09
CA GLY A 41 18.65 6.47 -41.87
C GLY A 41 19.78 5.48 -41.58
N SER A 42 20.84 5.50 -42.40
CA SER A 42 22.00 4.62 -42.19
C SER A 42 22.76 4.95 -40.90
N LEU A 43 22.85 6.22 -40.52
CA LEU A 43 23.50 6.64 -39.28
C LEU A 43 22.75 6.16 -38.03
N ARG A 44 21.40 6.12 -38.08
CA ARG A 44 20.59 5.58 -36.98
C ARG A 44 20.84 4.09 -36.77
N GLU A 45 20.85 3.30 -37.85
CA GLU A 45 21.15 1.87 -37.78
C GLU A 45 22.58 1.58 -37.32
N GLN A 46 23.57 2.32 -37.84
CA GLN A 46 24.97 2.17 -37.44
C GLN A 46 25.19 2.52 -35.95
N CYS A 47 24.46 3.50 -35.42
CA CYS A 47 24.52 3.89 -34.02
C CYS A 47 23.59 3.07 -33.09
N GLY A 48 22.86 2.09 -33.61
CA GLY A 48 21.89 1.30 -32.82
C GLY A 48 20.71 2.12 -32.30
N LEU A 49 20.43 3.27 -32.90
CA LEU A 49 19.33 4.18 -32.54
C LEU A 49 18.04 3.76 -33.28
N THR A 50 17.64 2.51 -33.12
CA THR A 50 16.37 1.99 -33.64
C THR A 50 15.35 1.93 -32.52
N CYS A 51 14.11 2.36 -32.79
CA CYS A 51 13.02 2.15 -31.85
C CYS A 51 12.85 0.64 -31.60
N ALA A 52 12.51 0.26 -30.37
CA ALA A 52 12.14 -1.11 -30.07
C ALA A 52 10.97 -1.57 -30.96
N ALA A 53 10.98 -2.84 -31.35
CA ALA A 53 9.91 -3.42 -32.17
C ALA A 53 8.62 -3.66 -31.37
N GLU A 54 8.76 -3.87 -30.06
CA GLU A 54 7.67 -4.02 -29.09
C GLU A 54 7.46 -2.70 -28.36
N GLY A 55 6.20 -2.29 -28.22
CA GLY A 55 5.79 -1.06 -27.60
C GLY A 55 5.18 -1.27 -26.22
N ILE A 56 4.44 -0.27 -25.76
CA ILE A 56 3.83 -0.27 -24.42
C ILE A 56 2.77 -1.36 -24.32
N VAL A 57 2.02 -1.61 -25.41
CA VAL A 57 0.96 -2.63 -25.44
C VAL A 57 1.53 -4.01 -25.19
N GLU A 58 2.73 -4.29 -25.72
CA GLU A 58 3.47 -5.54 -25.52
C GLU A 58 4.19 -5.61 -24.17
N GLY A 59 4.19 -4.53 -23.37
CA GLY A 59 4.82 -4.48 -22.05
C GLY A 59 6.27 -4.02 -22.07
N ASN A 60 6.74 -3.41 -23.18
CA ASN A 60 8.06 -2.83 -23.24
C ASN A 60 8.05 -1.37 -22.73
N ALA A 61 8.83 -1.08 -21.69
CA ALA A 61 9.01 0.27 -21.15
C ALA A 61 10.22 1.01 -21.75
N SER A 62 11.21 0.28 -22.26
CA SER A 62 12.48 0.83 -22.77
C SER A 62 12.37 1.15 -24.26
N ILE A 63 11.57 2.17 -24.58
CA ILE A 63 11.22 2.51 -25.96
C ILE A 63 12.12 3.63 -26.50
N SER A 64 12.41 4.62 -25.67
CA SER A 64 13.07 5.86 -26.08
C SER A 64 14.58 5.81 -25.85
N GLY A 65 15.05 5.02 -24.87
CA GLY A 65 16.44 5.05 -24.41
C GLY A 65 16.79 6.31 -23.61
N VAL A 66 15.79 7.13 -23.28
CA VAL A 66 15.86 8.29 -22.38
C VAL A 66 15.22 7.88 -21.06
N ALA A 67 16.02 7.89 -19.98
CA ALA A 67 15.64 7.31 -18.69
C ALA A 67 14.30 7.83 -18.16
N SER A 68 14.04 9.14 -18.21
CA SER A 68 12.81 9.73 -17.69
C SER A 68 11.55 9.31 -18.47
N ILE A 69 11.65 9.17 -19.79
CA ILE A 69 10.53 8.75 -20.64
C ILE A 69 10.26 7.25 -20.46
N ASP A 70 11.32 6.45 -20.41
CA ASP A 70 11.21 5.01 -20.19
C ASP A 70 10.68 4.71 -18.78
N ALA A 71 11.05 5.51 -17.76
CA ALA A 71 10.48 5.43 -16.42
C ALA A 71 8.97 5.74 -16.42
N PHE A 72 8.53 6.75 -17.17
CA PHE A 72 7.10 7.03 -17.35
C PHE A 72 6.36 5.84 -17.99
N PHE A 73 6.89 5.27 -19.07
CA PHE A 73 6.28 4.09 -19.70
C PHE A 73 6.27 2.87 -18.77
N SER A 74 7.31 2.70 -17.96
CA SER A 74 7.34 1.66 -16.91
C SER A 74 6.23 1.85 -15.89
N SER A 75 5.96 3.08 -15.46
CA SER A 75 4.84 3.38 -14.55
C SER A 75 3.48 3.10 -15.19
N VAL A 76 3.30 3.46 -16.47
CA VAL A 76 2.09 3.13 -17.23
C VAL A 76 1.85 1.62 -17.29
N ILE A 77 2.88 0.84 -17.60
CA ILE A 77 2.80 -0.63 -17.66
C ILE A 77 2.48 -1.20 -16.27
N THR A 78 3.17 -0.73 -15.23
CA THR A 78 2.96 -1.18 -13.84
C THR A 78 1.52 -0.96 -13.40
N VAL A 79 0.95 0.22 -13.67
CA VAL A 79 -0.42 0.56 -13.28
C VAL A 79 -1.44 -0.22 -14.11
N ARG A 80 -1.20 -0.37 -15.42
CA ARG A 80 -2.03 -1.22 -16.29
C ARG A 80 -2.06 -2.65 -15.77
N ASP A 81 -0.91 -3.25 -15.52
CA ASP A 81 -0.80 -4.65 -15.12
C ASP A 81 -1.41 -4.84 -13.73
N THR A 82 -1.23 -3.89 -12.81
CA THR A 82 -1.89 -3.89 -11.51
C THR A 82 -3.41 -3.83 -11.63
N ALA A 83 -3.94 -2.99 -12.52
CA ALA A 83 -5.36 -2.88 -12.78
C ALA A 83 -5.94 -4.17 -13.38
N LEU A 84 -5.24 -4.77 -14.34
CA LEU A 84 -5.62 -6.06 -14.94
C LEU A 84 -5.59 -7.17 -13.90
N ASN A 85 -4.57 -7.22 -13.04
CA ASN A 85 -4.48 -8.19 -11.95
C ASN A 85 -5.61 -8.01 -10.92
N ALA A 86 -5.98 -6.78 -10.60
CA ALA A 86 -7.10 -6.50 -9.71
C ALA A 86 -8.45 -6.95 -10.32
N SER A 87 -8.67 -6.69 -11.62
CA SER A 87 -9.85 -7.18 -12.36
C SER A 87 -9.88 -8.72 -12.42
N ALA A 88 -8.74 -9.36 -12.70
CA ALA A 88 -8.64 -10.81 -12.70
C ALA A 88 -8.91 -11.42 -11.32
N SER A 89 -8.39 -10.81 -10.25
CA SER A 89 -8.66 -11.23 -8.87
C SER A 89 -10.14 -11.09 -8.52
N MET A 90 -10.78 -9.99 -8.93
CA MET A 90 -12.22 -9.79 -8.80
C MET A 90 -12.99 -10.91 -9.50
N LYS A 91 -12.62 -11.24 -10.75
CA LYS A 91 -13.24 -12.33 -11.52
C LYS A 91 -13.13 -13.66 -10.78
N VAL A 92 -11.96 -14.02 -10.27
CA VAL A 92 -11.74 -15.28 -9.52
C VAL A 92 -12.68 -15.38 -8.30
N GLU A 93 -12.84 -14.29 -7.54
CA GLU A 93 -13.72 -14.31 -6.38
C GLU A 93 -15.20 -14.39 -6.78
N LEU A 94 -15.60 -13.69 -7.84
CA LEU A 94 -16.95 -13.79 -8.41
C LEU A 94 -17.23 -15.21 -8.93
N GLU A 95 -16.28 -15.86 -9.60
CA GLU A 95 -16.42 -17.24 -10.08
C GLU A 95 -16.59 -18.20 -8.90
N GLY A 96 -15.85 -17.96 -7.81
CA GLY A 96 -15.99 -18.70 -6.57
C GLY A 96 -17.37 -18.55 -5.94
N ILE A 97 -17.92 -17.34 -5.91
CA ILE A 97 -19.28 -17.09 -5.43
C ILE A 97 -20.31 -17.75 -6.37
N ALA A 98 -20.15 -17.59 -7.68
CA ALA A 98 -21.05 -18.16 -8.68
C ALA A 98 -21.10 -19.69 -8.59
N ALA A 99 -19.94 -20.35 -8.46
CA ALA A 99 -19.85 -21.78 -8.25
C ALA A 99 -20.53 -22.20 -6.92
N SER A 100 -20.40 -21.41 -5.86
CA SER A 100 -21.02 -21.71 -4.56
C SER A 100 -22.55 -21.72 -4.60
N ILE A 101 -23.16 -21.01 -5.55
CA ILE A 101 -24.61 -20.95 -5.76
C ILE A 101 -25.08 -21.78 -6.98
N GLY A 102 -24.20 -22.62 -7.54
CA GLY A 102 -24.54 -23.59 -8.60
C GLY A 102 -24.61 -23.01 -10.01
N ILE A 103 -23.98 -21.87 -10.28
CA ILE A 103 -23.84 -21.34 -11.65
C ILE A 103 -22.67 -22.04 -12.33
N GLU A 104 -22.95 -22.69 -13.47
CA GLU A 104 -21.96 -23.36 -14.32
C GLU A 104 -21.62 -22.52 -15.56
N GLY A 105 -20.47 -22.79 -16.19
CA GLY A 105 -20.09 -22.14 -17.45
C GLY A 105 -19.59 -20.70 -17.31
N THR A 106 -19.00 -20.34 -16.16
CA THR A 106 -18.58 -18.96 -15.86
C THR A 106 -17.25 -18.54 -16.50
N ALA A 107 -16.44 -19.48 -16.98
CA ALA A 107 -15.08 -19.22 -17.45
C ALA A 107 -15.03 -18.18 -18.59
N ASP A 108 -15.99 -18.24 -19.51
CA ASP A 108 -16.07 -17.36 -20.69
C ASP A 108 -16.85 -16.05 -20.41
N MET A 109 -17.43 -15.90 -19.21
CA MET A 109 -18.18 -14.70 -18.85
C MET A 109 -17.23 -13.55 -18.53
N SER A 110 -17.60 -12.36 -18.99
CA SER A 110 -17.00 -11.12 -18.50
C SER A 110 -17.39 -10.87 -17.03
N VAL A 111 -16.64 -9.99 -16.35
CA VAL A 111 -16.89 -9.64 -14.94
C VAL A 111 -18.32 -9.11 -14.73
N SER A 112 -18.85 -8.33 -15.67
CA SER A 112 -20.19 -7.77 -15.60
C SER A 112 -21.29 -8.82 -15.83
N GLU A 113 -21.11 -9.73 -16.79
CA GLU A 113 -22.02 -10.85 -17.03
C GLU A 113 -22.08 -11.79 -15.83
N LEU A 114 -20.92 -12.07 -15.23
CA LEU A 114 -20.81 -12.91 -14.05
C LEU A 114 -21.51 -12.30 -12.83
N ALA A 115 -21.32 -11.00 -12.59
CA ALA A 115 -22.03 -10.28 -11.53
C ALA A 115 -23.55 -10.29 -11.72
N ALA A 116 -24.03 -10.08 -12.95
CA ALA A 116 -25.46 -10.16 -13.27
C ALA A 116 -26.03 -11.57 -13.06
N ALA A 117 -25.27 -12.61 -13.41
CA ALA A 117 -25.66 -13.99 -13.14
C ALA A 117 -25.73 -14.30 -11.64
N ILE A 118 -24.77 -13.80 -10.86
CA ILE A 118 -24.78 -13.90 -9.40
C ILE A 118 -26.02 -13.19 -8.84
N GLU A 119 -26.27 -11.94 -9.22
CA GLU A 119 -27.45 -11.18 -8.77
C GLU A 119 -28.76 -11.93 -9.04
N ALA A 120 -28.91 -12.50 -10.24
CA ALA A 120 -30.10 -13.24 -10.64
C ALA A 120 -30.36 -14.51 -9.83
N ASN A 121 -29.32 -15.20 -9.34
CA ASN A 121 -29.43 -16.47 -8.62
C ASN A 121 -29.32 -16.32 -7.10
N MET A 122 -28.60 -15.30 -6.62
CA MET A 122 -28.30 -15.10 -5.20
C MET A 122 -29.57 -14.96 -4.36
N GLY A 123 -30.55 -14.18 -4.82
CA GLY A 123 -31.82 -13.99 -4.11
C GLY A 123 -32.59 -15.30 -3.92
N ALA A 124 -32.64 -16.15 -4.96
CA ALA A 124 -33.29 -17.45 -4.89
C ALA A 124 -32.54 -18.42 -3.97
N HIS A 125 -31.21 -18.44 -4.05
CA HIS A 125 -30.36 -19.23 -3.17
C HIS A 125 -30.58 -18.85 -1.70
N ILE A 126 -30.54 -17.56 -1.37
CA ILE A 126 -30.79 -17.07 -0.01
C ILE A 126 -32.22 -17.39 0.46
N ALA A 127 -33.23 -17.17 -0.38
CA ALA A 127 -34.63 -17.43 -0.03
C ALA A 127 -34.96 -18.92 0.22
N ALA A 128 -34.09 -19.83 -0.23
CA ALA A 128 -34.18 -21.25 0.11
C ALA A 128 -33.85 -21.51 1.59
N TYR A 129 -33.03 -20.66 2.22
CA TYR A 129 -32.53 -20.88 3.59
C TYR A 129 -32.98 -19.81 4.61
N ALA A 130 -33.17 -18.56 4.19
CA ALA A 130 -33.45 -17.44 5.09
C ALA A 130 -34.80 -16.76 4.80
N GLU A 131 -35.53 -16.43 5.87
CA GLU A 131 -36.72 -15.57 5.82
C GLU A 131 -36.27 -14.11 5.81
N GLY A 132 -36.67 -13.35 4.79
CA GLY A 132 -36.37 -11.92 4.70
C GLY A 132 -35.00 -11.55 4.13
N GLY A 133 -34.19 -12.53 3.70
CA GLY A 133 -32.88 -12.30 3.08
C GLY A 133 -31.71 -12.39 4.07
N ILE A 134 -30.57 -11.83 3.68
CA ILE A 134 -29.41 -11.60 4.55
C ILE A 134 -29.07 -10.11 4.53
N GLU A 135 -28.57 -9.60 5.64
CA GLU A 135 -27.98 -8.27 5.74
C GLU A 135 -26.48 -8.42 6.02
N VAL A 136 -25.65 -7.91 5.10
CA VAL A 136 -24.19 -7.95 5.22
C VAL A 136 -23.69 -6.59 5.69
N MET A 137 -23.19 -6.53 6.92
CA MET A 137 -22.49 -5.38 7.47
C MET A 137 -20.99 -5.60 7.32
N TYR A 138 -20.27 -4.61 6.80
CA TYR A 138 -18.82 -4.71 6.64
C TYR A 138 -18.11 -3.45 7.09
N ASP A 139 -16.97 -3.67 7.76
CA ASP A 139 -16.04 -2.59 8.06
C ASP A 139 -15.26 -2.19 6.79
N PRO A 140 -14.77 -0.94 6.69
CA PRO A 140 -13.91 -0.55 5.57
C PRO A 140 -12.64 -1.42 5.55
N ALA A 141 -12.20 -1.81 4.35
CA ALA A 141 -10.89 -2.43 4.20
C ALA A 141 -9.81 -1.42 4.62
N LYS A 142 -8.79 -1.90 5.31
CA LYS A 142 -7.62 -1.09 5.67
C LYS A 142 -6.57 -1.26 4.57
N CYS A 143 -6.22 -0.18 3.92
CA CYS A 143 -5.26 -0.16 2.84
C CYS A 143 -3.99 0.53 3.31
N GLU A 144 -2.84 -0.12 3.11
CA GLU A 144 -1.52 0.38 3.47
C GLU A 144 -0.72 0.57 2.19
N ALA A 145 -0.12 1.76 2.02
CA ALA A 145 0.76 2.05 0.90
C ALA A 145 2.19 1.61 1.25
N ASN A 146 2.87 0.98 0.30
CA ASN A 146 4.27 0.64 0.47
C ASN A 146 5.14 1.88 0.20
N LEU A 147 5.68 2.48 1.27
CA LEU A 147 6.53 3.68 1.18
C LEU A 147 7.82 3.43 0.40
N ASP A 148 8.36 2.21 0.44
CA ASP A 148 9.60 1.87 -0.29
C ASP A 148 9.39 2.02 -1.80
N VAL A 149 8.21 1.64 -2.30
CA VAL A 149 7.86 1.79 -3.72
C VAL A 149 7.78 3.27 -4.13
N ALA A 150 7.26 4.13 -3.26
CA ALA A 150 7.21 5.57 -3.52
C ALA A 150 8.61 6.20 -3.55
N VAL A 151 9.50 5.76 -2.65
CA VAL A 151 10.90 6.21 -2.60
C VAL A 151 11.67 5.73 -3.83
N GLU A 152 11.55 4.46 -4.20
CA GLU A 152 12.17 3.89 -5.40
C GLU A 152 11.66 4.60 -6.67
N ALA A 153 10.35 4.83 -6.77
CA ALA A 153 9.75 5.56 -7.89
C ALA A 153 10.29 6.99 -8.01
N THR A 154 10.55 7.66 -6.88
CA THR A 154 11.12 9.01 -6.86
C THR A 154 12.58 8.99 -7.28
N ALA A 155 13.34 7.97 -6.87
CA ALA A 155 14.74 7.80 -7.25
C ALA A 155 14.93 7.51 -8.76
N ASP A 156 13.96 6.84 -9.39
CA ASP A 156 13.95 6.62 -10.85
C ASP A 156 13.78 7.92 -11.64
N CYS A 157 13.21 8.97 -11.03
CA CYS A 157 13.16 10.28 -11.62
C CYS A 157 14.53 10.95 -11.44
N ASP A 158 15.33 10.96 -12.51
CA ASP A 158 16.69 11.53 -12.63
C ASP A 158 16.72 13.08 -12.51
N VAL A 159 15.91 13.63 -11.61
CA VAL A 159 15.84 15.05 -11.29
C VAL A 159 16.66 15.27 -10.03
N THR A 160 17.37 16.40 -9.95
CA THR A 160 17.98 16.84 -8.69
C THR A 160 16.85 17.23 -7.73
N VAL A 161 16.26 16.23 -7.10
CA VAL A 161 15.22 16.40 -6.10
C VAL A 161 15.89 16.94 -4.84
N ASP A 162 15.49 18.14 -4.41
CA ASP A 162 15.84 18.59 -3.06
C ASP A 162 15.10 17.65 -2.10
N PRO A 163 15.80 16.84 -1.28
CA PRO A 163 15.15 15.84 -0.45
C PRO A 163 14.20 16.53 0.53
N GLY A 164 12.93 16.59 0.14
CA GLY A 164 11.85 16.99 1.02
C GLY A 164 11.86 16.07 2.23
N MET A 165 11.72 16.63 3.43
CA MET A 165 11.56 15.81 4.63
C MET A 165 10.29 14.98 4.48
N VAL A 166 10.43 13.65 4.49
CA VAL A 166 9.32 12.74 4.78
C VAL A 166 8.95 12.95 6.25
N SER A 167 8.04 13.88 6.49
CA SER A 167 7.50 14.16 7.82
C SER A 167 6.21 13.35 7.99
N ALA A 168 6.34 12.08 8.33
CA ALA A 168 5.20 11.31 8.83
C ALA A 168 4.84 11.82 10.23
N SER A 169 3.89 12.75 10.33
CA SER A 169 3.35 13.19 11.61
C SER A 169 2.12 12.35 11.94
N CYS A 170 2.27 11.31 12.77
CA CYS A 170 1.11 10.56 13.25
C CYS A 170 0.28 11.43 14.20
N GLN A 171 -0.76 12.07 13.68
CA GLN A 171 -1.78 12.73 14.50
C GLN A 171 -2.92 11.75 14.76
N GLY A 172 -2.81 10.97 15.84
CA GLY A 172 -3.93 10.15 16.29
C GLY A 172 -5.03 11.04 16.90
N THR A 173 -6.21 11.06 16.30
CA THR A 173 -7.40 11.62 16.95
C THR A 173 -8.16 10.47 17.63
N CYS A 174 -8.33 10.52 18.95
CA CYS A 174 -9.31 9.64 19.61
C CYS A 174 -10.69 10.26 19.41
N GLU A 175 -11.56 9.63 18.61
CA GLU A 175 -12.99 9.90 18.67
C GLU A 175 -13.52 9.35 20.00
N ILE A 176 -13.58 10.22 20.99
CA ILE A 176 -14.22 9.94 22.27
C ILE A 176 -15.66 10.45 22.17
N ASP A 177 -16.64 9.63 22.54
CA ASP A 177 -18.03 10.07 22.71
C ASP A 177 -18.05 11.33 23.60
N VAL A 178 -18.80 12.36 23.22
CA VAL A 178 -18.77 13.70 23.85
C VAL A 178 -19.04 13.63 25.36
N ALA A 179 -19.74 12.60 25.82
CA ALA A 179 -19.94 12.31 27.24
C ALA A 179 -18.66 11.81 27.95
N ALA A 180 -17.85 10.96 27.31
CA ALA A 180 -16.61 10.42 27.88
C ALA A 180 -15.42 11.40 27.75
N GLN A 181 -15.46 12.34 26.80
CA GLN A 181 -14.41 13.35 26.61
C GLN A 181 -14.36 14.34 27.78
N ALA A 182 -15.51 14.65 28.38
CA ALA A 182 -15.60 15.50 29.58
C ALA A 182 -15.01 14.81 30.82
N ASP A 183 -15.12 13.49 30.94
CA ASP A 183 -14.62 12.74 32.10
C ASP A 183 -13.11 12.41 32.01
N CYS A 184 -12.62 12.06 30.81
CA CYS A 184 -11.19 11.76 30.63
C CYS A 184 -10.33 13.04 30.79
N MET A 185 -10.81 14.22 30.36
CA MET A 185 -10.11 15.50 30.58
C MET A 185 -10.25 16.06 32.00
N ALA A 186 -11.29 15.66 32.75
CA ALA A 186 -11.52 16.19 34.10
C ALA A 186 -10.87 15.36 35.21
N GLN A 187 -10.77 14.03 35.06
CA GLN A 187 -10.31 13.13 36.15
C GLN A 187 -9.60 11.83 35.70
N GLY A 188 -9.35 11.61 34.41
CA GLY A 188 -8.68 10.40 33.91
C GLY A 188 -7.16 10.48 33.90
N THR A 189 -6.47 9.36 34.15
CA THR A 189 -5.01 9.26 33.91
C THR A 189 -4.78 8.57 32.57
N LEU A 190 -4.09 9.25 31.65
CA LEU A 190 -3.67 8.66 30.38
C LEU A 190 -2.49 7.72 30.63
N LYS A 191 -2.67 6.43 30.32
CA LYS A 191 -1.60 5.43 30.33
C LYS A 191 -1.28 5.02 28.90
N CYS A 192 -0.01 4.98 28.56
CA CYS A 192 0.48 4.55 27.26
C CYS A 192 1.15 3.19 27.41
N GLU A 193 0.79 2.21 26.58
CA GLU A 193 1.38 0.87 26.56
C GLU A 193 2.17 0.65 25.26
N GLY A 194 3.48 0.50 25.34
CA GLY A 194 4.37 0.20 24.21
C GLY A 194 4.83 -1.27 24.22
N GLN A 195 5.03 -1.86 23.03
CA GLN A 195 5.63 -3.19 22.86
C GLN A 195 7.07 -3.09 22.32
N ALA A 196 7.99 -3.79 22.99
CA ALA A 196 9.38 -3.99 22.58
C ALA A 196 9.51 -4.61 21.17
N PRO A 197 10.64 -4.42 20.43
CA PRO A 197 11.96 -3.91 20.85
C PRO A 197 12.28 -2.44 20.52
N ASN A 198 11.30 -1.67 20.03
CA ASN A 198 11.51 -0.32 19.49
C ASN A 198 11.16 0.82 20.47
N PHE A 199 11.18 0.56 21.78
CA PHE A 199 10.66 1.49 22.78
C PHE A 199 11.62 1.66 23.97
N ASP A 200 12.09 2.90 24.20
CA ASP A 200 12.82 3.29 25.40
C ASP A 200 11.81 3.63 26.50
N CYS A 201 11.77 2.81 27.55
CA CYS A 201 10.72 2.86 28.57
C CYS A 201 11.18 3.65 29.80
N GLU A 202 10.60 4.84 30.06
CA GLU A 202 10.73 5.56 31.35
C GLU A 202 9.62 5.15 32.35
N GLY A 203 9.14 3.92 32.27
CA GLY A 203 7.90 3.46 32.90
C GLY A 203 8.01 2.14 33.67
N THR A 204 6.85 1.55 33.92
CA THR A 204 6.74 0.24 34.57
C THR A 204 6.80 -0.83 33.50
N CYS A 205 7.85 -1.65 33.50
CA CYS A 205 8.00 -2.76 32.55
C CYS A 205 7.42 -4.05 33.14
N THR A 206 6.53 -4.71 32.40
CA THR A 206 6.10 -6.09 32.65
C THR A 206 6.80 -7.02 31.65
N GLY A 207 7.98 -7.53 32.01
CA GLY A 207 8.81 -8.38 31.16
C GLY A 207 10.22 -8.63 31.71
N SER A 208 11.09 -9.23 30.90
CA SER A 208 12.54 -9.26 31.11
C SER A 208 13.14 -7.93 30.70
N CYS A 209 14.02 -7.34 31.52
CA CYS A 209 14.76 -6.15 31.13
C CYS A 209 16.19 -6.55 30.73
N GLN A 210 16.59 -6.21 29.50
CA GLN A 210 17.98 -6.35 29.06
C GLN A 210 18.74 -5.08 29.46
N LEU A 211 19.66 -5.20 30.40
CA LEU A 211 20.51 -4.12 30.88
C LEU A 211 21.89 -4.24 30.23
N GLU A 212 22.29 -3.24 29.45
CA GLU A 212 23.65 -3.15 28.89
C GLU A 212 24.69 -2.59 29.90
N ALA A 213 24.23 -2.09 31.05
CA ALA A 213 25.07 -1.56 32.13
C ALA A 213 24.67 -2.14 33.49
N ALA A 214 25.67 -2.38 34.36
CA ALA A 214 25.52 -2.88 35.72
C ALA A 214 24.63 -1.95 36.57
N ALA A 215 23.33 -2.26 36.65
CA ALA A 215 22.36 -1.55 37.47
C ALA A 215 21.86 -2.43 38.63
N ALA A 216 21.40 -1.79 39.70
CA ALA A 216 20.78 -2.47 40.83
C ALA A 216 19.44 -3.09 40.38
N CYS A 217 19.39 -4.41 40.27
CA CYS A 217 18.18 -5.17 39.93
C CYS A 217 17.45 -5.55 41.23
N SER A 218 16.25 -5.03 41.46
CA SER A 218 15.43 -5.39 42.63
C SER A 218 14.67 -6.73 42.46
N GLY A 219 14.85 -7.42 41.32
CA GLY A 219 14.18 -8.67 40.97
C GLY A 219 15.03 -9.93 41.15
N SER A 220 14.61 -11.02 40.48
CA SER A 220 15.41 -12.24 40.37
C SER A 220 16.42 -12.12 39.23
N CYS A 221 17.70 -12.15 39.56
CA CYS A 221 18.80 -12.16 38.62
C CYS A 221 19.07 -13.60 38.14
N ASN A 222 19.05 -13.83 36.83
CA ASN A 222 19.61 -15.02 36.20
C ASN A 222 20.91 -14.63 35.47
N GLY A 223 22.05 -14.82 36.14
CA GLY A 223 23.35 -14.44 35.61
C GLY A 223 24.41 -14.19 36.69
N SER A 224 25.29 -13.23 36.45
CA SER A 224 26.34 -12.84 37.39
C SER A 224 25.85 -11.77 38.36
N CYS A 225 26.13 -11.91 39.65
CA CYS A 225 25.72 -11.00 40.71
C CYS A 225 26.94 -10.48 41.49
N GLU A 226 27.15 -9.17 41.50
CA GLU A 226 28.14 -8.51 42.36
C GLU A 226 27.58 -8.42 43.79
N GLY A 227 27.72 -9.47 44.59
CA GLY A 227 27.24 -9.52 45.97
C GLY A 227 26.75 -10.90 46.39
N THR A 228 25.88 -10.96 47.39
CA THR A 228 25.24 -12.22 47.78
C THR A 228 24.03 -12.49 46.90
N CYS A 229 23.93 -13.72 46.39
CA CYS A 229 22.76 -14.20 45.68
C CYS A 229 21.92 -15.11 46.59
N THR A 230 20.61 -14.90 46.68
CA THR A 230 19.73 -15.69 47.56
C THR A 230 19.49 -17.12 47.09
N ALA A 231 19.64 -17.39 45.79
CA ALA A 231 19.50 -18.70 45.19
C ALA A 231 20.40 -18.84 43.96
N CYS A 232 21.14 -19.95 43.85
CA CYS A 232 22.08 -20.18 42.74
C CYS A 232 21.67 -21.40 41.91
N ALA A 233 21.88 -21.32 40.60
CA ALA A 233 21.60 -22.40 39.67
C ALA A 233 22.48 -23.62 40.02
N GLY A 234 21.85 -24.73 40.41
CA GLY A 234 22.56 -25.95 40.86
C GLY A 234 22.76 -26.07 42.37
N GLY A 235 22.25 -25.13 43.17
CA GLY A 235 22.17 -25.24 44.63
C GLY A 235 23.43 -24.79 45.40
N ALA A 236 24.55 -24.57 44.72
CA ALA A 236 25.75 -23.95 45.27
C ALA A 236 26.12 -22.70 44.46
N CYS A 237 26.45 -21.60 45.13
CA CYS A 237 26.88 -20.37 44.48
C CYS A 237 28.35 -20.46 44.10
N GLU A 238 28.63 -20.29 42.82
CA GLU A 238 29.98 -20.22 42.28
C GLU A 238 30.43 -18.76 42.31
N THR A 239 31.52 -18.49 43.00
CA THR A 239 32.09 -17.14 43.12
C THR A 239 33.43 -17.11 42.42
N ASP A 240 33.66 -16.10 41.58
CA ASP A 240 34.94 -15.90 40.93
C ASP A 240 35.98 -15.27 41.88
N ASP A 241 37.22 -15.09 41.39
CA ASP A 241 38.32 -14.49 42.14
C ASP A 241 38.05 -13.02 42.53
N ALA A 242 37.07 -12.36 41.91
CA ALA A 242 36.66 -10.99 42.20
C ALA A 242 35.50 -10.89 43.21
N GLY A 243 34.94 -12.02 43.64
CA GLY A 243 33.81 -12.05 44.58
C GLY A 243 32.44 -11.97 43.91
N VAL A 244 32.35 -12.15 42.59
CA VAL A 244 31.10 -12.12 41.82
C VAL A 244 30.50 -13.51 41.73
N VAL A 245 29.21 -13.66 42.05
CA VAL A 245 28.49 -14.93 41.94
C VAL A 245 28.06 -15.14 40.50
N THR A 246 28.65 -16.10 39.77
CA THR A 246 28.47 -16.25 38.31
C THR A 246 27.22 -17.04 37.89
N ASN A 247 26.56 -17.69 38.85
CA ASN A 247 25.40 -18.56 38.62
C ASN A 247 24.18 -18.17 39.48
N CYS A 248 23.99 -16.86 39.70
CA CYS A 248 22.85 -16.36 40.45
C CYS A 248 21.54 -16.66 39.71
N ALA A 249 20.54 -17.17 40.42
CA ALA A 249 19.19 -17.47 39.94
C ALA A 249 18.13 -16.96 40.94
N GLY A 250 18.43 -15.86 41.63
CA GLY A 250 17.67 -15.31 42.76
C GLY A 250 17.93 -13.82 42.96
N SER A 251 17.55 -13.28 44.11
CA SER A 251 17.78 -11.86 44.44
C SER A 251 19.27 -11.59 44.64
N CYS A 252 19.79 -10.59 43.93
CA CYS A 252 21.16 -10.12 44.02
C CYS A 252 21.22 -8.85 44.88
N GLU A 253 22.10 -8.79 45.90
CA GLU A 253 22.26 -7.58 46.71
C GLU A 253 23.03 -6.43 46.01
N GLY A 254 23.57 -6.66 44.80
CA GLY A 254 24.27 -5.64 44.02
C GLY A 254 23.95 -5.69 42.53
N SER A 255 24.97 -5.49 41.69
CA SER A 255 24.78 -5.40 40.24
C SER A 255 24.50 -6.77 39.64
N CYS A 256 23.41 -6.90 38.89
CA CYS A 256 23.12 -8.11 38.10
C CYS A 256 23.59 -7.91 36.66
N THR A 257 24.45 -8.79 36.17
CA THR A 257 24.85 -8.88 34.76
C THR A 257 24.23 -10.15 34.17
N GLY A 258 23.11 -10.01 33.47
CA GLY A 258 22.31 -11.12 32.96
C GLY A 258 20.84 -10.74 32.74
N GLU A 259 19.95 -11.74 32.77
CA GLU A 259 18.51 -11.50 32.65
C GLU A 259 17.92 -11.15 34.02
N CYS A 260 17.50 -9.90 34.18
CA CYS A 260 16.81 -9.45 35.38
C CYS A 260 15.30 -9.67 35.19
N LYS A 261 14.76 -10.66 35.90
CA LYS A 261 13.32 -10.92 35.94
C LYS A 261 12.72 -10.13 37.09
N LEU A 262 12.05 -9.03 36.75
CA LEU A 262 11.42 -8.15 37.73
C LEU A 262 10.15 -8.83 38.27
N GLU A 263 9.97 -8.80 39.59
CA GLU A 263 8.63 -8.99 40.16
C GLU A 263 7.80 -7.75 39.79
N ALA A 264 6.53 -7.96 39.45
CA ALA A 264 5.66 -6.95 38.84
C ALA A 264 5.81 -5.57 39.53
N SER A 265 6.00 -4.53 38.70
CA SER A 265 6.00 -3.10 39.08
C SER A 265 7.33 -2.42 39.45
N ALA A 266 8.48 -2.90 38.95
CA ALA A 266 9.76 -2.18 39.09
C ALA A 266 10.02 -1.21 37.93
N GLN A 267 10.66 -0.07 38.23
CA GLN A 267 11.14 0.90 37.24
C GLN A 267 12.39 0.34 36.56
N CYS A 268 12.42 0.27 35.23
CA CYS A 268 13.61 -0.10 34.47
C CYS A 268 14.06 1.08 33.59
N GLU A 269 15.31 1.51 33.72
CA GLU A 269 15.96 2.46 32.80
C GLU A 269 16.73 1.67 31.73
N GLY A 270 16.02 0.92 30.87
CA GLY A 270 16.66 0.03 29.89
C GLY A 270 15.69 -0.59 28.87
N ARG A 271 16.23 -1.48 28.01
CA ARG A 271 15.44 -2.13 26.95
C ARG A 271 14.56 -3.21 27.57
N CYS A 272 13.26 -2.93 27.68
CA CYS A 272 12.25 -3.88 28.12
C CYS A 272 11.96 -4.86 26.98
N GLU A 273 12.03 -6.18 27.21
CA GLU A 273 11.51 -7.22 26.32
C GLU A 273 10.11 -7.64 26.82
N GLY A 274 9.19 -6.67 26.85
CA GLY A 274 7.84 -6.84 27.41
C GLY A 274 6.92 -5.69 27.04
N SER A 275 5.82 -5.52 27.79
CA SER A 275 4.99 -4.30 27.70
C SER A 275 5.50 -3.25 28.68
N CYS A 276 5.61 -2.02 28.21
CA CYS A 276 5.95 -0.85 29.02
C CYS A 276 4.71 0.01 29.22
N GLU A 277 4.32 0.26 30.47
CA GLU A 277 3.25 1.19 30.82
C GLU A 277 3.84 2.49 31.40
N TYR A 278 3.50 3.64 30.82
CA TYR A 278 3.94 4.96 31.31
C TYR A 278 2.84 6.04 31.20
N THR A 279 2.96 7.08 32.02
CA THR A 279 2.01 8.21 32.07
C THR A 279 2.70 9.48 31.54
N PRO A 280 2.45 9.94 30.31
CA PRO A 280 3.11 11.11 29.76
C PRO A 280 2.60 12.40 30.41
N ALA A 281 3.51 13.33 30.71
CA ALA A 281 3.16 14.64 31.27
C ALA A 281 2.39 15.55 30.29
N SER A 282 2.46 15.28 28.98
CA SER A 282 1.89 16.12 27.92
C SER A 282 0.55 15.63 27.36
N GLY A 283 -0.04 14.55 27.90
CA GLY A 283 -1.32 14.03 27.42
C GLY A 283 -1.28 13.40 26.00
N SER A 284 -0.10 13.03 25.52
CA SER A 284 0.11 12.37 24.23
C SER A 284 1.02 11.15 24.41
N CYS A 285 0.67 10.01 23.82
CA CYS A 285 1.55 8.84 23.74
C CYS A 285 2.54 8.99 22.57
N GLU A 286 3.71 8.37 22.67
CA GLU A 286 4.69 8.32 21.58
C GLU A 286 4.22 7.39 20.46
N ALA A 287 4.81 7.54 19.27
CA ALA A 287 4.47 6.72 18.10
C ALA A 287 4.61 5.22 18.43
N ASN A 288 3.57 4.45 18.12
CA ASN A 288 3.42 3.00 18.39
C ASN A 288 3.01 2.59 19.82
N ALA A 289 2.70 3.54 20.71
CA ALA A 289 2.11 3.23 22.02
C ALA A 289 0.57 3.23 21.96
N THR A 290 -0.06 2.23 22.59
CA THR A 290 -1.51 2.16 22.75
C THR A 290 -1.94 3.05 23.92
N ALA A 291 -2.77 4.05 23.65
CA ALA A 291 -3.34 4.91 24.67
C ALA A 291 -4.52 4.23 25.38
N LYS A 292 -4.46 4.11 26.71
CA LYS A 292 -5.57 3.73 27.58
C LYS A 292 -5.92 4.90 28.50
N CYS A 293 -7.19 5.30 28.54
CA CYS A 293 -7.68 6.24 29.55
C CYS A 293 -8.32 5.45 30.69
N GLU A 294 -7.68 5.44 31.86
CA GLU A 294 -8.33 4.96 33.09
C GLU A 294 -9.12 6.12 33.70
N ALA A 295 -10.43 6.14 33.44
CA ALA A 295 -11.37 6.98 34.16
C ALA A 295 -12.03 6.20 35.30
N SER A 296 -12.35 6.87 36.41
CA SER A 296 -12.94 6.28 37.63
C SER A 296 -14.36 5.70 37.47
N ALA A 297 -14.91 5.72 36.26
CA ALA A 297 -16.17 5.09 35.89
C ALA A 297 -15.87 3.97 34.90
N GLU A 298 -16.54 2.82 35.03
CA GLU A 298 -16.34 1.54 34.32
C GLU A 298 -16.52 1.60 32.78
N ALA A 299 -16.00 2.61 32.10
CA ALA A 299 -16.02 2.77 30.65
C ALA A 299 -14.67 2.36 30.08
N ASN A 300 -14.60 1.18 29.46
CA ASN A 300 -13.50 0.84 28.56
C ASN A 300 -13.65 1.69 27.30
N VAL A 301 -12.70 2.60 27.07
CA VAL A 301 -12.63 3.41 25.85
C VAL A 301 -11.56 2.80 24.95
N ASP A 302 -11.98 2.19 23.84
CA ASP A 302 -11.08 1.73 22.78
C ASP A 302 -10.66 2.93 21.91
N CYS A 303 -9.49 3.50 22.18
CA CYS A 303 -8.89 4.48 21.27
C CYS A 303 -8.33 3.74 20.04
N LYS A 304 -9.02 3.85 18.90
CA LYS A 304 -8.46 3.47 17.61
C LYS A 304 -7.56 4.59 17.10
N GLY A 305 -6.29 4.57 17.46
CA GLY A 305 -5.29 5.44 16.83
C GLY A 305 -5.04 5.01 15.38
N SER A 306 -5.39 5.83 14.40
CA SER A 306 -4.84 5.72 13.03
C SER A 306 -3.63 6.63 12.90
N CYS A 307 -2.55 6.15 12.29
CA CYS A 307 -1.48 7.01 11.79
C CYS A 307 -1.92 7.52 10.42
N GLU A 308 -2.53 8.70 10.39
CA GLU A 308 -2.63 9.49 9.16
C GLU A 308 -1.30 10.24 9.03
N GLY A 309 -0.41 9.72 8.18
CA GLY A 309 0.83 10.38 7.81
C GLY A 309 0.70 10.97 6.42
N GLU A 310 0.85 12.28 6.31
CA GLU A 310 0.93 12.97 5.01
C GLU A 310 2.34 12.76 4.45
N VAL A 311 2.44 11.99 3.36
CA VAL A 311 3.68 11.93 2.57
C VAL A 311 3.60 13.07 1.57
N VAL A 312 4.19 14.21 1.90
CA VAL A 312 4.38 15.29 0.92
C VAL A 312 5.53 14.86 -0.01
N PRO A 313 5.26 14.48 -1.27
CA PRO A 313 6.33 14.14 -2.19
C PRO A 313 7.22 15.37 -2.41
N PRO A 314 8.53 15.19 -2.59
CA PRO A 314 9.39 16.32 -2.91
C PRO A 314 8.97 16.92 -4.26
N SER A 315 9.21 18.22 -4.45
CA SER A 315 8.81 18.92 -5.68
C SER A 315 9.54 18.34 -6.89
N ALA A 316 8.87 17.42 -7.59
CA ALA A 316 9.34 16.83 -8.84
C ALA A 316 8.62 17.47 -10.04
N SER A 317 8.99 17.08 -11.27
CA SER A 317 8.19 17.46 -12.43
C SER A 317 6.81 16.78 -12.35
N ALA A 318 5.78 17.39 -12.94
CA ALA A 318 4.40 16.87 -12.88
C ALA A 318 4.29 15.43 -13.41
N GLU A 319 5.15 15.04 -14.35
CA GLU A 319 5.22 13.69 -14.90
C GLU A 319 5.79 12.69 -13.88
N CYS A 320 6.82 13.10 -13.13
CA CYS A 320 7.39 12.29 -12.08
C CYS A 320 6.42 12.12 -10.91
N GLU A 321 5.78 13.21 -10.48
CA GLU A 321 4.79 13.16 -9.40
C GLU A 321 3.63 12.21 -9.75
N ALA A 322 3.09 12.30 -10.98
CA ALA A 322 2.06 11.38 -11.45
C ALA A 322 2.56 9.92 -11.54
N ALA A 323 3.81 9.69 -11.96
CA ALA A 323 4.41 8.36 -12.02
C ALA A 323 4.59 7.75 -10.61
N VAL A 324 5.07 8.54 -9.65
CA VAL A 324 5.26 8.15 -8.25
C VAL A 324 3.91 7.86 -7.60
N GLU A 325 2.95 8.77 -7.72
CA GLU A 325 1.59 8.59 -7.19
C GLU A 325 0.95 7.32 -7.75
N ALA A 326 1.12 7.07 -9.04
CA ALA A 326 0.53 5.91 -9.68
C ALA A 326 1.21 4.60 -9.27
N LYS A 327 2.54 4.56 -9.16
CA LYS A 327 3.28 3.40 -8.62
C LYS A 327 2.92 3.15 -7.15
N ALA A 328 2.84 4.21 -6.33
CA ALA A 328 2.43 4.11 -4.94
C ALA A 328 1.01 3.53 -4.83
N SER A 329 0.06 4.05 -5.61
CA SER A 329 -1.32 3.56 -5.68
C SER A 329 -1.41 2.11 -6.16
N ALA A 330 -0.55 1.71 -7.09
CA ALA A 330 -0.48 0.33 -7.56
C ALA A 330 0.04 -0.63 -6.47
N SER A 331 0.95 -0.16 -5.62
CA SER A 331 1.56 -0.93 -4.52
C SER A 331 0.70 -1.04 -3.26
N VAL A 332 -0.47 -0.38 -3.22
CA VAL A 332 -1.35 -0.44 -2.05
C VAL A 332 -1.81 -1.88 -1.78
N GLU A 333 -1.63 -2.33 -0.55
CA GLU A 333 -2.15 -3.61 -0.07
C GLU A 333 -3.34 -3.36 0.85
N CYS A 334 -4.49 -3.96 0.52
CA CYS A 334 -5.70 -3.83 1.33
C CYS A 334 -5.98 -5.13 2.07
N THR A 335 -6.05 -5.05 3.39
CA THR A 335 -6.42 -6.19 4.24
C THR A 335 -7.94 -6.43 4.15
N PRO A 336 -8.40 -7.69 4.01
CA PRO A 336 -9.82 -8.02 4.01
C PRO A 336 -10.54 -7.49 5.26
N PRO A 337 -11.72 -6.87 5.12
CA PRO A 337 -12.47 -6.35 6.26
C PRO A 337 -13.16 -7.47 7.06
N SER A 338 -13.55 -7.14 8.29
CA SER A 338 -14.50 -7.94 9.06
C SER A 338 -15.91 -7.82 8.46
N LEU A 339 -16.56 -8.96 8.29
CA LEU A 339 -17.96 -9.06 7.86
C LEU A 339 -18.82 -9.61 8.98
N ARG A 340 -19.94 -8.94 9.21
CA ARG A 340 -21.05 -9.45 10.01
C ARG A 340 -22.23 -9.71 9.08
N VAL A 341 -22.83 -10.89 9.20
CA VAL A 341 -24.01 -11.25 8.41
C VAL A 341 -25.14 -11.60 9.36
N ASP A 342 -26.20 -10.80 9.31
CA ASP A 342 -27.42 -11.01 10.08
C ASP A 342 -28.48 -11.65 9.16
N PHE A 343 -29.14 -12.71 9.64
CA PHE A 343 -30.16 -13.44 8.90
C PHE A 343 -31.05 -14.25 9.85
N GLN A 344 -32.24 -14.63 9.37
CA GLN A 344 -33.16 -15.52 10.09
C GLN A 344 -33.44 -16.77 9.26
N PHE A 345 -33.18 -17.95 9.81
CA PHE A 345 -33.51 -19.21 9.14
C PHE A 345 -35.01 -19.37 8.95
N ARG A 346 -35.40 -20.00 7.85
CA ARG A 346 -36.77 -20.51 7.70
C ARG A 346 -37.09 -21.58 8.73
N SER A 347 -38.33 -21.54 9.20
CA SER A 347 -38.81 -22.46 10.24
C SER A 347 -38.91 -23.93 9.80
N ASP A 348 -39.03 -24.19 8.49
CA ASP A 348 -39.20 -25.52 7.88
C ASP A 348 -37.88 -26.27 7.63
N LEU A 349 -36.72 -25.65 7.88
CA LEU A 349 -35.42 -26.25 7.60
C LEU A 349 -34.96 -27.21 8.70
N ASP A 350 -34.51 -28.38 8.27
CA ASP A 350 -33.86 -29.36 9.14
C ASP A 350 -32.43 -28.93 9.55
N ALA A 351 -31.81 -29.72 10.43
CA ALA A 351 -30.49 -29.41 10.95
C ALA A 351 -29.37 -29.48 9.89
N ASN A 352 -29.53 -30.33 8.86
CA ASN A 352 -28.53 -30.50 7.80
C ASN A 352 -28.56 -29.30 6.85
N ALA A 353 -29.74 -28.86 6.43
CA ALA A 353 -29.89 -27.67 5.57
C ALA A 353 -29.34 -26.40 6.25
N LYS A 354 -29.56 -26.27 7.57
CA LYS A 354 -28.97 -25.17 8.37
C LYS A 354 -27.44 -25.24 8.43
N ALA A 355 -26.87 -26.45 8.50
CA ALA A 355 -25.43 -26.63 8.53
C ALA A 355 -24.80 -26.33 7.15
N GLU A 356 -25.44 -26.78 6.06
CA GLU A 356 -25.02 -26.49 4.69
C GLU A 356 -25.01 -24.99 4.41
N PHE A 357 -26.08 -24.26 4.77
CA PHE A 357 -26.13 -22.81 4.60
C PHE A 357 -25.05 -22.08 5.40
N LYS A 358 -24.76 -22.52 6.63
CA LYS A 358 -23.67 -21.94 7.43
C LYS A 358 -22.31 -22.16 6.76
N ALA A 359 -22.06 -23.36 6.24
CA ALA A 359 -20.82 -23.67 5.54
C ALA A 359 -20.67 -22.83 4.27
N TRP A 360 -21.74 -22.69 3.49
CA TRP A 360 -21.80 -21.78 2.35
C TRP A 360 -21.52 -20.34 2.77
N LEU A 361 -22.16 -19.86 3.85
CA LEU A 361 -22.05 -18.49 4.31
C LEU A 361 -20.61 -18.13 4.74
N GLU A 362 -19.89 -19.05 5.38
CA GLU A 362 -18.47 -18.83 5.73
C GLU A 362 -17.59 -18.74 4.48
N ASN A 363 -17.86 -19.54 3.44
CA ASN A 363 -17.16 -19.40 2.16
C ASN A 363 -17.51 -18.08 1.48
N PHE A 364 -18.79 -17.73 1.44
CA PHE A 364 -19.27 -16.47 0.88
C PHE A 364 -18.62 -15.27 1.56
N LYS A 365 -18.55 -15.25 2.91
CA LYS A 365 -17.89 -14.18 3.67
C LYS A 365 -16.44 -13.99 3.26
N ALA A 366 -15.66 -15.07 3.19
CA ALA A 366 -14.25 -14.98 2.82
C ALA A 366 -14.06 -14.34 1.44
N ARG A 367 -14.84 -14.78 0.45
CA ARG A 367 -14.78 -14.26 -0.92
C ARG A 367 -15.30 -12.84 -1.03
N PHE A 368 -16.41 -12.53 -0.36
CA PHE A 368 -16.98 -11.20 -0.35
C PHE A 368 -16.04 -10.20 0.34
N ALA A 369 -15.35 -10.59 1.41
CA ALA A 369 -14.33 -9.76 2.07
C ALA A 369 -13.16 -9.47 1.12
N ALA A 370 -12.69 -10.48 0.36
CA ALA A 370 -11.68 -10.29 -0.66
C ALA A 370 -12.14 -9.31 -1.76
N ILE A 371 -13.38 -9.45 -2.24
CA ILE A 371 -14.00 -8.51 -3.20
C ILE A 371 -14.05 -7.08 -2.64
N VAL A 372 -14.43 -6.90 -1.36
CA VAL A 372 -14.46 -5.57 -0.73
C VAL A 372 -13.05 -4.99 -0.63
N ALA A 373 -12.03 -5.78 -0.31
CA ALA A 373 -10.64 -5.34 -0.28
C ALA A 373 -10.12 -4.95 -1.68
N ILE A 374 -10.42 -5.75 -2.70
CA ILE A 374 -10.09 -5.41 -4.09
C ILE A 374 -10.80 -4.11 -4.48
N ASN A 375 -12.09 -3.98 -4.21
CA ASN A 375 -12.84 -2.76 -4.50
C ASN A 375 -12.26 -1.55 -3.75
N ALA A 376 -11.84 -1.70 -2.50
CA ALA A 376 -11.14 -0.65 -1.78
C ALA A 376 -9.81 -0.25 -2.45
N LYS A 377 -9.06 -1.20 -3.02
CA LYS A 377 -7.89 -0.87 -3.84
C LYS A 377 -8.27 -0.11 -5.13
N LEU A 378 -9.41 -0.43 -5.73
CA LEU A 378 -9.87 0.18 -6.98
C LEU A 378 -10.43 1.59 -6.82
N VAL A 379 -11.31 1.78 -5.84
CA VAL A 379 -12.11 3.01 -5.65
C VAL A 379 -11.95 3.64 -4.27
N GLY A 380 -11.08 3.07 -3.42
CA GLY A 380 -10.94 3.50 -2.04
C GLY A 380 -10.49 4.95 -1.90
N PRO A 381 -10.78 5.55 -0.73
CA PRO A 381 -10.25 6.86 -0.41
C PRO A 381 -8.74 6.72 -0.26
N SER A 382 -7.97 7.28 -1.20
CA SER A 382 -6.56 7.55 -0.93
C SER A 382 -6.45 8.49 0.26
N VAL A 383 -5.28 8.45 0.88
CA VAL A 383 -4.95 8.98 2.21
C VAL A 383 -5.40 10.44 2.44
N GLU A 384 -5.72 11.22 1.39
CA GLU A 384 -6.29 12.58 1.55
C GLU A 384 -7.41 12.97 0.55
N GLY A 385 -8.03 12.03 -0.17
CA GLY A 385 -9.18 12.33 -1.04
C GLY A 385 -9.28 11.42 -2.27
N ASP A 386 -10.50 10.94 -2.57
CA ASP A 386 -11.03 10.35 -3.82
C ASP A 386 -10.08 9.64 -4.82
N GLY A 387 -9.00 9.00 -4.33
CA GLY A 387 -7.84 8.71 -5.17
C GLY A 387 -7.39 7.27 -5.38
N GLY A 388 -8.30 6.28 -5.43
CA GLY A 388 -7.94 4.89 -5.70
C GLY A 388 -7.23 4.66 -7.05
N LEU A 389 -6.92 3.40 -7.39
CA LEU A 389 -6.23 3.03 -8.64
C LEU A 389 -6.86 3.66 -9.90
N GLN A 390 -8.17 3.91 -9.90
CA GLN A 390 -8.86 4.61 -10.97
C GLN A 390 -8.44 6.09 -11.13
N LEU A 391 -8.17 6.80 -10.04
CA LEU A 391 -7.64 8.16 -10.10
C LEU A 391 -6.20 8.13 -10.61
N ALA A 392 -5.36 7.20 -10.13
CA ALA A 392 -4.00 7.03 -10.61
C ALA A 392 -3.94 6.84 -12.13
N ILE A 393 -4.84 6.02 -12.71
CA ILE A 393 -4.94 5.87 -14.16
C ILE A 393 -5.36 7.16 -14.86
N THR A 394 -6.31 7.91 -14.26
CA THR A 394 -6.79 9.19 -14.79
C THR A 394 -5.70 10.26 -14.76
N ASN A 395 -4.93 10.32 -13.68
CA ASN A 395 -3.80 11.22 -13.50
C ASN A 395 -2.69 10.89 -14.49
N LEU A 396 -2.33 9.61 -14.66
CA LEU A 396 -1.38 9.17 -15.68
C LEU A 396 -1.85 9.50 -17.10
N GLY A 397 -3.12 9.31 -17.41
CA GLY A 397 -3.69 9.65 -18.71
C GLY A 397 -3.61 11.15 -19.00
N SER A 398 -3.81 11.98 -17.98
CA SER A 398 -3.68 13.45 -18.08
C SER A 398 -2.22 13.86 -18.20
N ALA A 399 -1.35 13.31 -17.34
CA ALA A 399 0.09 13.52 -17.34
C ALA A 399 0.75 13.06 -18.64
N ALA A 400 0.22 12.02 -19.31
CA ALA A 400 0.71 11.60 -20.61
C ALA A 400 0.67 12.75 -21.64
N GLY A 401 -0.40 13.55 -21.62
CA GLY A 401 -0.56 14.70 -22.52
C GLY A 401 0.45 15.82 -22.23
N ASP A 402 0.72 16.08 -20.95
CA ASP A 402 1.69 17.09 -20.53
C ASP A 402 3.13 16.60 -20.73
N ALA A 403 3.39 15.32 -20.48
CA ALA A 403 4.66 14.64 -20.75
C ALA A 403 5.03 14.72 -22.23
N VAL A 404 4.06 14.59 -23.16
CA VAL A 404 4.33 14.80 -24.60
C VAL A 404 4.82 16.23 -24.84
N ASN A 405 4.18 17.22 -24.25
CA ASN A 405 4.55 18.62 -24.44
C ASN A 405 5.93 18.93 -23.82
N GLY A 406 6.20 18.38 -22.64
CA GLY A 406 7.52 18.47 -21.99
C GLY A 406 8.61 17.80 -22.82
N ALA A 407 8.34 16.58 -23.31
CA ALA A 407 9.23 15.81 -24.16
C ALA A 407 9.51 16.52 -25.50
N VAL A 408 8.51 17.14 -26.13
CA VAL A 408 8.69 17.95 -27.34
C VAL A 408 9.54 19.20 -27.07
N THR A 409 9.37 19.84 -25.92
CA THR A 409 10.19 20.99 -25.51
C THR A 409 11.64 20.56 -25.27
N ALA A 410 11.85 19.45 -24.56
CA ALA A 410 13.16 18.83 -24.38
C ALA A 410 13.79 18.39 -25.70
N ALA A 411 12.99 17.93 -26.68
CA ALA A 411 13.44 17.61 -28.03
C ALA A 411 14.00 18.85 -28.72
N ALA A 412 13.33 19.99 -28.57
CA ALA A 412 13.75 21.25 -29.17
C ALA A 412 15.08 21.73 -28.57
N ASP A 413 15.25 21.60 -27.25
CA ASP A 413 16.49 21.94 -26.56
C ASP A 413 17.62 20.95 -26.89
N ALA A 414 17.31 19.65 -27.00
CA ALA A 414 18.26 18.62 -27.42
C ALA A 414 18.66 18.76 -28.89
N ALA A 415 17.74 19.17 -29.76
CA ALA A 415 18.04 19.52 -31.13
C ALA A 415 18.96 20.74 -31.21
N ALA A 416 18.86 21.67 -30.25
CA ALA A 416 19.81 22.77 -30.12
C ALA A 416 21.18 22.31 -29.58
N SER A 417 21.23 21.29 -28.73
CA SER A 417 22.49 20.71 -28.21
C SER A 417 23.15 19.68 -29.14
N GLY A 418 22.41 19.17 -30.13
CA GLY A 418 22.88 18.15 -31.08
C GLY A 418 22.85 16.72 -30.55
N ASP A 419 22.12 16.43 -29.47
CA ASP A 419 22.00 15.08 -28.94
C ASP A 419 21.04 14.22 -29.80
N LEU A 420 21.63 13.53 -30.77
CA LEU A 420 20.89 12.69 -31.71
C LEU A 420 20.15 11.53 -31.01
N LYS A 421 20.66 11.03 -29.87
CA LYS A 421 20.02 9.94 -29.14
C LYS A 421 18.69 10.41 -28.57
N VAL A 422 18.66 11.60 -27.98
CA VAL A 422 17.45 12.20 -27.43
C VAL A 422 16.43 12.48 -28.54
N ILE A 423 16.86 13.02 -29.69
CA ILE A 423 15.96 13.31 -30.83
C ILE A 423 15.30 12.03 -31.35
N VAL A 424 16.07 10.96 -31.54
CA VAL A 424 15.54 9.68 -32.05
C VAL A 424 14.66 9.00 -31.01
N GLY A 425 15.08 8.99 -29.75
CA GLY A 425 14.29 8.43 -28.64
C GLY A 425 12.93 9.11 -28.50
N LEU A 426 12.87 10.43 -28.68
CA LEU A 426 11.64 11.21 -28.67
C LEU A 426 10.73 10.90 -29.86
N GLU A 427 11.29 10.65 -31.04
CA GLU A 427 10.52 10.18 -32.19
C GLU A 427 9.85 8.83 -31.88
N CYS A 428 10.59 7.90 -31.26
CA CYS A 428 10.06 6.60 -30.84
C CYS A 428 8.96 6.76 -29.77
N ALA A 429 9.24 7.53 -28.72
CA ALA A 429 8.29 7.80 -27.65
C ALA A 429 6.99 8.42 -28.16
N SER A 430 7.07 9.36 -29.11
CA SER A 430 5.90 10.03 -29.69
C SER A 430 4.93 9.08 -30.38
N LYS A 431 5.44 8.00 -30.98
CA LYS A 431 4.62 6.96 -31.62
C LYS A 431 3.90 6.13 -30.57
N GLU A 432 4.58 5.81 -29.47
CA GLU A 432 4.04 5.00 -28.38
C GLU A 432 3.10 5.76 -27.43
N LEU A 433 3.19 7.10 -27.38
CA LEU A 433 2.28 7.92 -26.57
C LEU A 433 0.80 7.75 -26.99
N GLY A 434 0.51 7.50 -28.28
CA GLY A 434 -0.83 7.13 -28.73
C GLY A 434 -1.31 5.79 -28.16
N ASN A 435 -0.38 4.88 -27.88
CA ASN A 435 -0.66 3.57 -27.31
C ASN A 435 -0.87 3.62 -25.78
N VAL A 436 -0.29 4.60 -25.07
CA VAL A 436 -0.54 4.84 -23.62
C VAL A 436 -2.04 4.97 -23.34
N GLY A 437 -2.75 5.81 -24.12
CA GLY A 437 -4.18 5.99 -23.96
C GLY A 437 -4.99 4.72 -24.20
N THR A 438 -4.53 3.87 -25.12
CA THR A 438 -5.15 2.57 -25.41
C THR A 438 -4.91 1.58 -24.28
N ALA A 439 -3.66 1.49 -23.79
CA ALA A 439 -3.26 0.64 -22.68
C ALA A 439 -4.00 0.99 -21.39
N LEU A 440 -4.04 2.28 -21.02
CA LEU A 440 -4.75 2.77 -19.85
C LEU A 440 -6.26 2.74 -20.02
N GLY A 441 -6.78 2.96 -21.23
CA GLY A 441 -8.21 2.91 -21.53
C GLY A 441 -8.80 1.50 -21.36
N ALA A 442 -8.05 0.47 -21.79
CA ALA A 442 -8.44 -0.92 -21.56
C ALA A 442 -8.48 -1.24 -20.05
N ALA A 443 -7.41 -0.92 -19.31
CA ALA A 443 -7.36 -1.10 -17.87
C ALA A 443 -8.51 -0.36 -17.14
N THR A 444 -8.78 0.89 -17.52
CA THR A 444 -9.88 1.69 -16.94
C THR A 444 -11.23 1.01 -17.16
N SER A 445 -11.48 0.49 -18.36
CA SER A 445 -12.75 -0.16 -18.69
C SER A 445 -12.96 -1.43 -17.86
N GLU A 446 -11.90 -2.22 -17.68
CA GLU A 446 -11.91 -3.42 -16.82
C GLU A 446 -12.15 -3.09 -15.34
N LEU A 447 -11.52 -2.02 -14.84
CA LEU A 447 -11.75 -1.56 -13.47
C LEU A 447 -13.18 -1.04 -13.26
N GLN A 448 -13.73 -0.31 -14.23
CA GLN A 448 -15.13 0.15 -14.18
C GLN A 448 -16.10 -1.03 -14.17
N ALA A 449 -15.82 -2.07 -14.97
CA ALA A 449 -16.60 -3.30 -14.96
C ALA A 449 -16.52 -4.00 -13.59
N SER A 450 -15.34 -4.06 -12.99
CA SER A 450 -15.10 -4.65 -11.66
C SER A 450 -15.81 -3.88 -10.54
N ALA A 451 -15.72 -2.55 -10.53
CA ALA A 451 -16.41 -1.71 -9.56
C ALA A 451 -17.95 -1.82 -9.70
N SER A 452 -18.45 -1.86 -10.94
CA SER A 452 -19.88 -2.07 -11.20
C SER A 452 -20.34 -3.46 -10.74
N ALA A 453 -19.54 -4.50 -11.01
CA ALA A 453 -19.79 -5.86 -10.55
C ALA A 453 -19.87 -5.95 -9.02
N PHE A 454 -18.97 -5.27 -8.32
CA PHE A 454 -19.05 -5.16 -6.86
C PHE A 454 -20.38 -4.56 -6.41
N VAL A 455 -20.80 -3.42 -6.97
CA VAL A 455 -22.07 -2.76 -6.61
C VAL A 455 -23.26 -3.69 -6.86
N THR A 456 -23.27 -4.40 -7.99
CA THR A 456 -24.30 -5.38 -8.33
C THR A 456 -24.36 -6.52 -7.29
N VAL A 457 -23.23 -7.15 -6.97
CA VAL A 457 -23.21 -8.26 -6.00
C VAL A 457 -23.51 -7.78 -4.59
N ALA A 458 -22.94 -6.65 -4.16
CA ALA A 458 -23.22 -6.04 -2.87
C ALA A 458 -24.72 -5.67 -2.72
N GLY A 459 -25.34 -5.16 -3.79
CA GLY A 459 -26.77 -4.87 -3.84
C GLY A 459 -27.64 -6.12 -3.66
N SER A 460 -27.23 -7.26 -4.24
CA SER A 460 -27.97 -8.53 -4.13
C SER A 460 -28.06 -9.09 -2.71
N VAL A 461 -27.14 -8.69 -1.81
CA VAL A 461 -27.07 -9.14 -0.41
C VAL A 461 -27.36 -8.01 0.59
N SER A 462 -27.96 -6.91 0.14
CA SER A 462 -28.25 -5.72 0.96
C SER A 462 -27.04 -5.23 1.77
N ALA A 463 -25.84 -5.30 1.19
CA ALA A 463 -24.62 -4.97 1.91
C ALA A 463 -24.58 -3.49 2.30
N ARG A 464 -24.19 -3.21 3.55
CA ARG A 464 -24.05 -1.86 4.09
C ARG A 464 -22.72 -1.71 4.83
N ARG A 465 -22.05 -0.59 4.57
CA ARG A 465 -20.85 -0.18 5.30
C ARG A 465 -21.25 0.19 6.73
N THR A 466 -20.55 -0.35 7.73
CA THR A 466 -20.66 0.12 9.12
C THR A 466 -20.19 1.57 9.17
N ARG A 467 -21.00 2.43 9.82
CA ARG A 467 -20.61 3.82 10.03
C ARG A 467 -19.54 3.92 11.09
#